data_AF-A0A2N3XPT7-F1
#
_entry.id   AF-A0A2N3XPT7-F1
#
_cell.length_a   1.000
_cell.length_b   1.000
_cell.length_c   1.000
_cell.angle_alpha   90.00
_cell.angle_beta   90.00
_cell.angle_gamma   90.00
#
_symmetry.space_group_name_H-M   'P 1'
#
loop_
_entity.id
_entity.type
_entity.pdbx_description
1 polymer ?
#
loop_
_entity_poly.entity_id
_entity_poly.type
_entity_poly.pdbx_seq_one_letter_code
_entity_poly.pdbx_strand_id
1 'polypeptide(L)'
;MSDQLTAWLRTKVPAAWSALIAWLITVGAPDWLTDPLGDAGNTLVVPVVLAAVYALLRKAEPHLPPWATRVLLGSNTPPTYPTQ
;
A
#
# COMPACT_ATOMS: atom_id res chain seq x y z
N MET A 1 -17.47 12.85 6.32
CA MET A 1 -16.03 13.21 6.42
C MET A 1 -15.86 14.51 5.67
N SER A 2 -15.15 15.50 6.23
CA SER A 2 -14.92 16.77 5.54
C SER A 2 -14.03 16.54 4.31
N ASP A 3 -14.37 17.14 3.16
CA ASP A 3 -13.61 17.00 1.90
C ASP A 3 -12.13 17.33 2.07
N GLN A 4 -11.81 18.22 3.01
CA GLN A 4 -10.46 18.63 3.33
C GLN A 4 -9.63 17.50 3.95
N LEU A 5 -10.26 16.64 4.75
CA LEU A 5 -9.62 15.44 5.32
C LEU A 5 -9.37 14.40 4.22
N THR A 6 -10.31 14.23 3.29
CA THR A 6 -10.16 13.33 2.14
C THR A 6 -9.02 13.79 1.21
N ALA A 7 -8.94 15.09 0.92
CA ALA A 7 -7.88 15.68 0.12
C ALA A 7 -6.50 15.54 0.79
N TRP A 8 -6.43 15.76 2.09
CA TRP A 8 -5.19 15.58 2.87
C TRP A 8 -4.75 14.12 2.92
N LEU A 9 -5.67 13.17 3.12
CA LEU A 9 -5.37 11.75 3.08
C LEU A 9 -4.86 11.31 1.70
N ARG A 10 -5.52 11.73 0.62
CA ARG A 10 -5.15 11.37 -0.76
C ARG A 10 -3.75 11.86 -1.16
N THR A 11 -3.18 12.84 -0.45
CA THR A 11 -1.84 13.37 -0.73
C THR A 11 -0.78 12.85 0.22
N LYS A 12 -1.09 12.74 1.51
CA LYS A 12 -0.13 12.30 2.53
C LYS A 12 0.03 10.80 2.60
N VAL A 13 -1.04 10.03 2.38
CA VAL A 13 -0.99 8.56 2.40
C VAL A 13 -0.03 8.02 1.33
N PRO A 14 -0.09 8.46 0.05
CA PRO A 14 0.88 8.03 -0.95
C PRO A 14 2.32 8.41 -0.58
N ALA A 15 2.54 9.61 -0.05
CA ALA A 15 3.88 10.06 0.36
C ALA A 15 4.45 9.23 1.52
N ALA A 16 3.62 8.90 2.52
CA ALA A 16 4.01 8.05 3.64
C ALA A 16 4.32 6.62 3.18
N TRP A 17 3.55 6.07 2.24
CA TRP A 17 3.85 4.78 1.61
C TRP A 17 5.17 4.79 0.86
N SER A 18 5.42 5.81 0.03
CA SER A 18 6.70 5.94 -0.68
C SER A 18 7.88 6.04 0.28
N ALA A 19 7.73 6.78 1.38
CA ALA A 19 8.78 6.89 2.40
C ALA A 19 9.02 5.57 3.14
N LEU A 20 7.96 4.82 3.47
CA LEU A 20 8.07 3.51 4.12
C LEU A 20 8.75 2.49 3.20
N ILE A 21 8.40 2.47 1.92
CA ILE A 21 9.01 1.57 0.94
C ILE A 21 10.47 1.95 0.70
N ALA A 22 10.78 3.24 0.57
CA ALA A 22 12.17 3.71 0.48
C ALA A 22 12.99 3.31 1.72
N TRP A 23 12.41 3.43 2.92
CA TRP A 23 13.04 2.98 4.16
C TRP A 23 13.25 1.46 4.20
N LEU A 24 12.29 0.66 3.73
CA LEU A 24 12.45 -0.80 3.66
C LEU A 24 13.56 -1.21 2.68
N ILE A 25 13.74 -0.47 1.59
CA ILE A 25 14.86 -0.68 0.66
C ILE A 25 16.19 -0.31 1.32
N THR A 26 16.26 0.81 2.06
CA THR A 26 17.51 1.24 2.73
C THR A 26 17.89 0.38 3.93
N VAL A 27 16.93 -0.26 4.60
CA VAL A 27 17.19 -1.24 5.67
C VAL A 27 17.86 -2.52 5.14
N GLY A 28 17.87 -2.72 3.82
CA GLY A 28 18.42 -3.90 3.17
C GLY A 28 17.33 -4.94 2.98
N ALA A 29 16.98 -5.21 1.72
CA ALA A 29 16.13 -6.34 1.40
C ALA A 29 16.86 -7.63 1.82
N PRO A 30 16.21 -8.54 2.54
CA PRO A 30 16.85 -9.78 2.96
C PRO A 30 17.34 -10.57 1.74
N ASP A 31 18.50 -11.23 1.86
CA ASP A 31 19.06 -12.02 0.75
C ASP A 31 18.08 -13.07 0.22
N TRP A 32 17.26 -13.69 1.09
CA TRP A 32 16.22 -14.64 0.68
C TRP A 32 15.14 -14.04 -0.25
N LEU A 33 14.98 -12.72 -0.25
CA LEU A 33 14.02 -12.00 -1.09
C LEU A 33 14.66 -11.56 -2.42
N THR A 34 15.94 -11.16 -2.40
CA THR A 34 16.67 -10.67 -3.58
C THR A 34 17.33 -11.79 -4.39
N ASP A 35 17.86 -12.82 -3.75
CA ASP A 35 18.51 -13.96 -4.40
C ASP A 35 17.63 -14.66 -5.45
N PRO A 36 16.35 -14.99 -5.18
CA PRO A 36 15.50 -15.60 -6.20
C PRO A 36 15.11 -14.65 -7.33
N LEU A 37 15.29 -13.33 -7.15
CA LEU A 37 15.05 -12.32 -8.19
C LEU A 37 16.29 -12.10 -9.08
N GLY A 38 17.46 -12.62 -8.70
CA GLY A 38 18.72 -12.49 -9.44
C GLY A 38 19.07 -11.03 -9.75
N ASP A 39 19.62 -10.78 -10.93
CA ASP A 39 20.01 -9.43 -11.39
C ASP A 39 18.84 -8.44 -11.46
N ALA A 40 17.60 -8.94 -11.51
CA ALA A 40 16.39 -8.11 -11.51
C ALA A 40 15.95 -7.69 -10.10
N GLY A 41 16.59 -8.18 -9.04
CA GLY A 41 16.22 -7.91 -7.65
C GLY A 41 16.07 -6.44 -7.32
N ASN A 42 17.00 -5.59 -7.76
CA ASN A 42 16.95 -4.15 -7.45
C ASN A 42 15.76 -3.42 -8.12
N THR A 43 15.27 -3.94 -9.25
CA THR A 43 14.12 -3.39 -9.97
C THR A 43 12.80 -3.98 -9.49
N LEU A 44 12.80 -5.27 -9.12
CA LEU A 44 11.60 -6.04 -8.80
C LEU A 44 11.27 -6.05 -7.30
N VAL A 45 12.24 -5.82 -6.41
CA VAL A 45 11.99 -5.76 -4.95
C VAL A 45 10.88 -4.79 -4.62
N VAL A 46 10.89 -3.60 -5.22
CA VAL A 46 9.91 -2.54 -4.94
C VAL A 46 8.48 -2.98 -5.30
N PRO A 47 8.16 -3.37 -6.56
CA PRO A 47 6.82 -3.81 -6.91
C PRO A 47 6.41 -5.10 -6.16
N VAL A 48 7.34 -6.01 -5.86
CA VAL A 48 7.05 -7.24 -5.11
C VAL A 48 6.66 -6.92 -3.66
N VAL A 49 7.43 -6.09 -2.97
CA VAL A 49 7.13 -5.65 -1.60
C VAL A 49 5.80 -4.89 -1.58
N LEU A 50 5.56 -4.01 -2.55
CA LEU A 50 4.33 -3.24 -2.65
C LEU A 50 3.11 -4.14 -2.87
N ALA A 51 3.23 -5.15 -3.73
CA ALA A 51 2.19 -6.16 -3.95
C ALA A 51 1.92 -7.00 -2.69
N ALA A 52 2.96 -7.43 -1.98
CA ALA A 52 2.84 -8.20 -0.75
C ALA A 52 2.16 -7.39 0.36
N VAL A 53 2.57 -6.12 0.55
CA VAL A 53 1.96 -5.20 1.51
C VAL A 53 0.49 -4.95 1.16
N TYR A 54 0.17 -4.69 -0.11
CA TYR A 54 -1.21 -4.48 -0.54
C TYR A 54 -2.07 -5.73 -0.30
N ALA A 55 -1.56 -6.92 -0.62
CA ALA A 55 -2.26 -8.19 -0.37
C ALA A 55 -2.50 -8.42 1.14
N LEU A 56 -1.50 -8.13 1.99
CA LEU A 56 -1.64 -8.21 3.44
C LEU A 56 -2.68 -7.23 3.97
N LEU A 57 -2.67 -5.98 3.50
CA LEU A 57 -3.67 -4.97 3.87
C LEU A 57 -5.07 -5.36 3.44
N ARG A 58 -5.22 -5.92 2.23
CA ARG A 58 -6.51 -6.43 1.74
C ARG A 58 -7.00 -7.62 2.56
N LYS A 59 -6.10 -8.50 2.99
CA LYS A 59 -6.45 -9.61 3.89
C LYS A 59 -6.78 -9.13 5.31
N ALA A 60 -6.15 -8.04 5.76
CA ALA A 60 -6.40 -7.42 7.05
C ALA A 60 -7.66 -6.55 7.07
N GLU A 61 -8.14 -6.08 5.91
CA GLU A 61 -9.36 -5.29 5.72
C GLU A 61 -10.57 -5.76 6.55
N PRO A 62 -10.96 -7.06 6.58
CA PRO A 62 -12.06 -7.55 7.40
C PRO A 62 -11.85 -7.44 8.92
N HIS A 63 -10.59 -7.32 9.37
CA HIS A 63 -10.23 -7.18 10.79
C HIS A 63 -9.90 -5.74 11.18
N LEU A 64 -9.81 -4.84 10.20
CA LEU A 64 -9.44 -3.45 10.43
C LEU A 64 -10.68 -2.59 10.67
N PRO A 65 -10.62 -1.66 11.65
CA PRO A 65 -11.71 -0.73 11.85
C PRO A 65 -11.89 0.17 10.61
N PRO A 66 -13.12 0.63 10.30
CA PRO A 66 -13.43 1.33 9.04
C PRO A 66 -12.54 2.55 8.76
N TRP A 67 -12.06 3.22 9.81
CA TRP A 67 -11.13 4.35 9.69
C TRP A 67 -9.75 3.91 9.18
N ALA A 68 -9.24 2.77 9.63
CA ALA A 68 -7.93 2.25 9.22
C ALA A 68 -7.94 1.78 7.77
N THR A 69 -9.01 1.12 7.33
CA THR A 69 -9.19 0.76 5.92
C THR A 69 -9.26 1.98 4.99
N ARG A 70 -9.88 3.08 5.42
CA ARG A 70 -9.90 4.33 4.63
C ARG A 70 -8.52 4.97 4.53
N VAL A 71 -7.72 4.91 5.58
CA VAL A 71 -6.35 5.45 5.59
C VAL A 71 -5.40 4.58 4.77
N LEU A 72 -5.51 3.25 4.86
CA LEU A 72 -4.55 2.31 4.27
C LEU A 72 -4.90 1.96 2.81
N LEU A 73 -6.19 1.76 2.50
CA LEU A 73 -6.67 1.34 1.19
C LEU A 73 -7.31 2.50 0.40
N GLY A 74 -7.36 3.71 0.97
CA GLY A 74 -7.87 4.93 0.34
C GLY A 74 -9.40 5.03 0.27
N SER A 75 -10.10 3.92 0.09
CA SER A 75 -11.57 3.86 0.09
C SER A 75 -12.03 2.46 0.50
N ASN A 76 -13.09 2.41 1.30
CA ASN A 76 -13.80 1.18 1.64
C ASN A 76 -15.27 1.24 1.16
N THR A 77 -15.55 2.10 0.18
CA THR A 77 -16.89 2.24 -0.40
C THR A 77 -16.93 1.52 -1.74
N PRO A 78 -17.72 0.45 -1.88
CA PRO A 78 -17.95 -0.20 -3.16
C PRO A 78 -18.52 0.81 -4.18
N PRO A 79 -18.06 0.81 -5.45
CA PRO A 79 -18.64 1.68 -6.46
C PRO A 79 -20.09 1.24 -6.73
N THR A 80 -21.05 2.11 -6.43
CA THR A 80 -22.43 1.97 -6.90
C THR A 80 -22.51 2.50 -8.32
N TYR A 81 -22.63 1.58 -9.27
CA TYR A 81 -22.92 1.92 -10.66
C TYR A 81 -24.43 2.19 -10.78
N PRO A 82 -24.85 3.35 -11.31
CA PRO A 82 -26.23 3.53 -11.73
C PRO A 82 -26.52 2.52 -12.84
N THR A 83 -27.48 1.63 -12.64
CA THR A 83 -28.10 0.88 -13.74
C THR A 83 -28.91 1.88 -14.55
N GLN A 84 -28.39 2.29 -15.71
CA GLN A 84 -29.19 2.91 -16.76
C GLN A 84 -29.97 1.83 -17.52
#